data_AF-A0A4U9D8V2-F1
#
_entry.id   AF-A0A4U9D8V2-F1
#
_cell.length_a   1.000
_cell.length_b   1.000
_cell.length_c   1.000
_cell.angle_alpha   90.00
_cell.angle_beta   90.00
_cell.angle_gamma   90.00
#
_symmetry.space_group_name_H-M   'P 1'
#
loop_
_entity.id
_entity.type
_entity.pdbx_description
1 polymer ?
#
loop_
_entity_poly.entity_id
_entity_poly.type
_entity_poly.pdbx_seq_one_letter_code
_entity_poly.pdbx_strand_id
1 'polypeptide(L)' 'MSCRGAPSQEEAVIAFGKFKLNLGTREMFREDEPMPLTSGEFAVLKALVSHPREPLSPR' A
#
# COMPACT_ATOMS: atom_id res chain seq x y z
N MET A 1 -7.48 20.34 21.44
CA MET A 1 -6.05 19.97 21.31
C MET A 1 -5.95 18.90 20.25
N SER A 2 -5.23 19.19 19.16
CA SER A 2 -5.20 18.38 17.94
C SER A 2 -4.52 17.02 18.19
N CYS A 3 -5.26 15.92 18.02
CA CYS A 3 -4.67 14.59 17.90
C CYS A 3 -3.89 14.54 16.58
N ARG A 4 -2.60 14.86 16.62
CA ARG A 4 -1.70 14.72 15.47
C ARG A 4 -1.16 13.28 15.44
N GLY A 5 -2.08 12.34 15.32
CA GLY A 5 -1.80 10.93 15.04
C GLY A 5 -2.12 10.63 13.58
N ALA A 6 -1.59 11.45 12.66
CA ALA A 6 -1.64 11.06 11.26
C ALA A 6 -0.73 9.83 11.13
N PRO A 7 -1.25 8.64 10.78
CA PRO A 7 -0.38 7.50 10.55
C PRO A 7 0.63 7.91 9.49
N SER A 8 1.91 7.76 9.80
CA SER A 8 2.96 7.94 8.80
C SER A 8 2.61 6.99 7.65
N GLN A 9 2.43 7.53 6.43
CA GLN A 9 1.98 6.71 5.29
C GLN A 9 2.91 5.52 5.01
N GLU A 10 4.16 5.59 5.47
CA GLU A 10 5.15 4.52 5.37
C GLU A 10 4.91 3.32 6.29
N GLU A 11 4.14 3.45 7.37
CA GLU A 11 3.78 2.35 8.28
C GLU A 11 2.29 1.96 8.13
N ALA A 12 1.69 2.26 6.98
CA ALA A 12 0.28 1.96 6.73
C ALA A 12 0.09 0.55 6.16
N VAL A 13 -0.83 -0.21 6.77
CA VAL A 13 -1.42 -1.41 6.17
C VAL A 13 -2.69 -0.99 5.44
N ILE A 14 -2.71 -1.15 4.12
CA ILE A 14 -3.86 -0.83 3.27
C ILE A 14 -4.65 -2.12 3.00
N ALA A 15 -5.94 -2.11 3.30
CA ALA A 15 -6.84 -3.22 2.98
C ALA A 15 -7.74 -2.85 1.80
N PHE A 16 -7.85 -3.76 0.82
CA PHE A 16 -8.75 -3.62 -0.33
C PHE A 16 -9.35 -4.96 -0.72
N GLY A 17 -10.66 -5.09 -0.56
CA GLY A 17 -11.35 -6.38 -0.68
C GLY A 17 -10.74 -7.41 0.27
N LYS A 18 -10.30 -8.53 -0.29
CA LYS A 18 -9.62 -9.60 0.45
C LYS A 18 -8.11 -9.39 0.63
N PHE A 19 -7.55 -8.29 0.14
CA PHE A 19 -6.11 -8.08 0.14
C PHE A 19 -5.68 -7.12 1.24
N LYS A 20 -4.51 -7.38 1.83
CA LYS A 20 -3.84 -6.48 2.77
C LYS A 20 -2.42 -6.23 2.25
N LEU A 21 -2.04 -4.96 2.08
CA LEU A 21 -0.70 -4.53 1.68
C LEU A 21 -0.06 -3.77 2.82
N ASN A 22 1.07 -4.26 3.32
CA ASN A 22 1.88 -3.53 4.30
C ASN A 22 2.95 -2.71 3.56
N LEU A 23 2.85 -1.38 3.60
CA LEU A 23 3.80 -0.51 2.92
C LEU A 23 5.18 -0.46 3.60
N GLY A 24 5.23 -0.75 4.90
CA GLY A 24 6.46 -0.78 5.68
C GLY A 24 7.27 -2.06 5.45
N THR A 25 6.62 -3.23 5.49
CA THR A 25 7.30 -4.53 5.27
C THR A 25 7.33 -4.99 3.82
N ARG A 26 6.57 -4.35 2.94
CA ARG A 26 6.36 -4.74 1.53
C ARG A 26 5.72 -6.12 1.35
N GLU A 27 4.97 -6.56 2.35
CA GLU A 27 4.25 -7.82 2.32
C GLU A 27 2.83 -7.63 1.81
N MET A 28 2.35 -8.62 1.06
CA MET A 28 0.96 -8.70 0.64
C MET A 28 0.34 -9.99 1.14
N PHE A 29 -0.90 -9.88 1.58
CA PHE A 29 -1.71 -11.00 1.99
C PHE A 29 -3.00 -11.00 1.20
N ARG A 30 -3.48 -12.20 0.88
CA ARG A 30 -4.87 -12.45 0.50
C ARG A 30 -5.51 -13.19 1.65
N GLU A 31 -6.46 -12.54 2.30
CA GLU A 31 -7.07 -12.95 3.55
C GLU A 31 -5.97 -13.04 4.62
N ASP A 32 -5.45 -14.24 4.87
CA ASP A 32 -4.33 -14.49 5.78
C ASP A 32 -3.19 -15.29 5.11
N GLU A 33 -3.27 -15.54 3.80
CA GLU A 33 -2.21 -16.22 3.04
C GLU A 33 -1.20 -15.20 2.49
N PRO A 34 0.11 -15.36 2.79
CA PRO A 34 1.14 -14.49 2.24
C PRO A 34 1.27 -14.70 0.73
N MET A 35 1.23 -13.60 -0.02
CA MET A 35 1.42 -13.56 -1.46
C MET A 35 2.71 -12.79 -1.77
N PRO A 36 3.71 -13.41 -2.43
CA PRO A 36 4.94 -12.73 -2.79
C PRO A 36 4.65 -11.63 -3.82
N LEU A 37 5.38 -10.51 -3.70
CA LEU A 37 5.39 -9.44 -4.68
C LEU A 37 6.78 -9.33 -5.30
N THR A 38 6.83 -9.14 -6.61
CA THR A 38 8.02 -8.59 -7.26
C THR A 38 8.18 -7.12 -6.91
N SER A 39 9.39 -6.60 -7.04
CA SER A 39 9.67 -5.17 -6.83
C SER A 39 8.80 -4.26 -7.71
N GLY A 40 8.50 -4.69 -8.94
CA GLY A 40 7.65 -3.95 -9.87
C GLY A 40 6.19 -3.88 -9.43
N GLU A 41 5.62 -5.01 -9.01
CA GLU A 41 4.24 -5.06 -8.52
C GLU A 41 4.05 -4.22 -7.26
N PHE A 42 4.99 -4.29 -6.31
CA PHE A 42 4.96 -3.43 -5.13
C PHE A 42 5.01 -1.94 -5.51
N ALA A 43 5.86 -1.55 -6.46
CA ALA A 43 5.98 -0.16 -6.89
C ALA A 43 4.66 0.37 -7.48
N VAL A 44 3.99 -0.44 -8.31
CA VAL A 44 2.68 -0.09 -8.88
C VAL A 44 1.62 0.05 -7.80
N LEU A 45 1.51 -0.93 -6.90
CA LEU A 45 0.53 -0.90 -5.82
C LEU A 45 0.76 0.29 -4.89
N LYS A 46 2.01 0.54 -4.48
CA LYS A 46 2.38 1.72 -3.68
C LYS A 46 1.95 3.01 -4.37
N ALA A 47 2.21 3.16 -5.67
CA ALA A 47 1.85 4.35 -6.41
C ALA A 47 0.32 4.57 -6.43
N LEU A 48 -0.46 3.51 -6.69
CA LEU A 48 -1.93 3.55 -6.71
C LEU A 48 -2.54 3.93 -5.36
N VAL A 49 -2.02 3.38 -4.26
CA VAL A 49 -2.57 3.66 -2.92
C VAL A 49 -2.09 5.00 -2.36
N SER A 50 -0.94 5.50 -2.80
CA SER A 50 -0.38 6.79 -2.34
C SER A 50 -0.96 7.99 -3.10
N HIS A 51 -1.40 7.80 -4.34
CA HIS A 51 -1.95 8.86 -5.20
C HIS A 51 -3.30 8.42 -5.77
N PRO A 52 -4.34 8.26 -4.93
CA PRO A 52 -5.64 7.84 -5.41
C PRO A 52 -6.17 8.85 -6.44
N ARG A 53 -6.44 8.38 -7.66
CA ARG A 53 -7.05 9.11 -8.79
C ARG A 53 -6.13 10.00 -9.62
N GLU A 54 -4.81 9.93 -9.44
CA GLU A 54 -3.87 10.52 -10.40
C GLU A 54 -3.49 9.50 -11.48
N PRO A 55 -3.55 9.86 -12.78
CA PRO A 55 -3.03 9.00 -13.84
C PRO A 55 -1.55 8.70 -13.61
N LEU A 56 -1.18 7.42 -13.57
CA LEU A 56 0.23 7.02 -13.60
C LEU A 56 0.77 7.27 -15.01
N SER A 57 1.19 8.50 -15.30
CA SER A 57 1.83 8.83 -16.57
C SER A 57 3.28 8.32 -16.57
N PRO A 58 3.68 7.49 -17.55
CA PRO A 58 5.09 7.28 -17.82
C PRO A 58 5.61 8.60 -18.41
N ARG A 59 6.48 9.30 -17.69
CA ARG A 59 7.36 10.27 -18.34
C ARG A 59 8.50 9.53 -19.02
#